data_AF-A0A938LY31-F1
#
_entry.id   AF-A0A938LY31-F1
#
_cell.length_a   1.000
_cell.length_b   1.000
_cell.length_c   1.000
_cell.angle_alpha   90.00
_cell.angle_beta   90.00
_cell.angle_gamma   90.00
#
_symmetry.space_group_name_H-M   'P 1'
#
loop_
_entity.id
_entity.type
_entity.pdbx_description
1 polymer ?
#
loop_
_entity_poly.entity_id
_entity_poly.type
_entity_poly.pdbx_seq_one_letter_code
_entity_poly.pdbx_strand_id
1 'polypeptide(L)' 'MNAIDADLRRQINQLVDEYRDRCLWFLRADYYPTDLPEVLCTLGYIRRYGDREAFRKAGELYQWLSPDSSKPSATS' A
#
# COMPACT_ATOMS: atom_id res chain seq x y z
N MET A 1 -2.64 -4.61 17.47
CA MET A 1 -2.02 -4.19 16.19
C MET A 1 -2.21 -5.32 15.19
N ASN A 2 -2.88 -5.09 14.06
CA ASN A 2 -2.86 -6.07 12.96
C ASN A 2 -1.46 -6.06 12.36
N ALA A 3 -0.66 -7.08 12.68
CA ALA A 3 0.66 -7.24 12.12
C ALA A 3 0.53 -7.43 10.61
N ILE A 4 1.12 -6.53 9.84
CA ILE A 4 1.27 -6.70 8.40
C ILE A 4 2.18 -7.91 8.21
N ASP A 5 1.70 -8.92 7.49
CA ASP A 5 2.49 -10.12 7.20
C ASP A 5 3.79 -9.76 6.46
N ALA A 6 4.85 -10.54 6.70
CA ALA A 6 6.17 -10.27 6.12
C ALA A 6 6.14 -10.29 4.58
N ASP A 7 5.32 -11.14 3.96
CA ASP A 7 5.16 -11.19 2.51
C ASP A 7 4.49 -9.92 1.98
N LEU A 8 3.41 -9.50 2.62
CA LEU A 8 2.72 -8.26 2.27
C LEU A 8 3.63 -7.04 2.42
N ARG A 9 4.42 -6.99 3.49
CA ARG A 9 5.39 -5.90 3.70
C ARG A 9 6.44 -5.86 2.60
N ARG A 10 6.89 -7.01 2.13
CA ARG A 10 7.81 -7.11 0.99
C ARG A 10 7.17 -6.57 -0.29
N GLN A 11 5.91 -6.92 -0.57
CA GLN A 11 5.19 -6.43 -1.75
C GLN A 11 5.01 -4.90 -1.71
N ILE A 12 4.67 -4.34 -0.55
CA ILE A 12 4.53 -2.89 -0.37
C ILE A 12 5.88 -2.19 -0.58
N ASN A 13 6.97 -2.72 0.00
CA ASN A 13 8.30 -2.14 -0.17
C ASN A 13 8.74 -2.15 -1.65
N GLN A 14 8.46 -3.24 -2.37
CA GLN A 14 8.74 -3.31 -3.81
C GLN A 14 7.99 -2.25 -4.62
N LEU A 15 6.72 -1.98 -4.27
CA LEU A 15 5.97 -0.89 -4.88
C LEU A 15 6.55 0.48 -4.52
N VAL A 16 6.99 0.66 -3.27
CA VAL A 16 7.65 1.89 -2.85
C VAL A 16 8.91 2.15 -3.65
N ASP A 17 9.72 1.11 -3.91
CA ASP A 17 10.92 1.23 -4.72
C ASP A 17 10.61 1.47 -6.21
N GLU A 18 9.62 0.75 -6.78
CA GLU A 18 9.17 0.93 -8.17
C GLU A 18 8.68 2.36 -8.45
N TYR A 19 7.99 2.98 -7.48
CA TYR A 19 7.40 4.32 -7.62
C TYR A 19 8.13 5.42 -6.86
N ARG A 20 9.35 5.15 -6.35
CA ARG A 20 10.11 6.07 -5.49
C ARG A 20 10.34 7.43 -6.14
N ASP A 21 10.79 7.45 -7.39
CA ASP A 21 11.04 8.68 -8.15
C ASP A 21 9.75 9.48 -8.37
N ARG A 22 8.67 8.79 -8.77
CA ARG A 22 7.39 9.40 -9.11
C ARG A 22 6.66 9.98 -7.90
N CYS A 23 6.83 9.35 -6.73
CA CYS A 23 6.29 9.85 -5.47
C CYS A 23 7.24 10.83 -4.76
N LEU A 24 8.34 11.24 -5.40
CA LEU A 24 9.38 12.11 -4.84
C LEU A 24 10.02 11.56 -3.55
N TRP A 25 9.92 10.25 -3.34
CA TRP A 25 10.50 9.56 -2.20
C TRP A 25 12.02 9.36 -2.32
N PHE A 26 12.64 9.78 -3.43
CA PHE A 26 14.09 9.95 -3.50
C PHE A 26 14.60 10.99 -2.49
N LEU A 27 13.77 11.95 -2.07
CA LEU A 27 14.08 12.90 -1.00
C LEU A 27 14.11 12.25 0.40
N ARG A 28 13.53 11.05 0.52
CA ARG A 28 13.53 10.23 1.73
C ARG A 28 13.94 8.80 1.37
N ALA A 29 15.24 8.61 1.09
CA ALA A 29 15.78 7.34 0.64
C ALA A 29 15.43 6.15 1.57
N ASP A 30 15.35 6.39 2.88
CA ASP A 30 14.99 5.38 3.88
C ASP A 30 13.47 5.21 4.09
N TYR A 31 12.64 5.85 3.27
CA TYR A 31 11.19 5.77 3.42
C TYR A 31 10.68 4.37 3.07
N TYR A 32 10.10 3.72 4.08
CA TYR A 32 9.24 2.55 3.99
C TYR A 32 8.16 2.63 5.08
N PRO A 33 6.90 2.30 4.75
CA PRO A 33 5.83 2.37 5.74
C PRO A 33 6.00 1.32 6.85
N THR A 34 5.78 1.70 8.09
CA THR A 34 5.98 0.82 9.26
C THR A 34 4.71 0.18 9.79
N ASP A 35 3.58 0.85 9.63
CA ASP A 35 2.30 0.43 10.19
C ASP A 35 1.14 0.63 9.21
N LEU A 36 0.03 -0.06 9.47
CA LEU A 36 -1.14 -0.11 8.59
C LEU A 36 -1.65 1.26 8.11
N PRO A 37 -1.81 2.30 8.95
CA PRO A 37 -2.23 3.61 8.47
C PRO A 37 -1.21 4.22 7.49
N GLU A 38 0.09 4.06 7.76
CA GLU A 38 1.13 4.56 6.87
C GLU A 38 1.16 3.80 5.54
N VAL A 39 0.91 2.47 5.57
CA VAL A 39 0.74 1.66 4.36
C VAL A 39 -0.44 2.14 3.53
N LEU A 40 -1.59 2.38 4.14
CA LEU A 40 -2.77 2.86 3.41
C LEU A 40 -2.52 4.25 2.80
N CYS A 41 -1.84 5.14 3.52
CA CYS A 41 -1.40 6.43 2.98
C CYS A 41 -0.43 6.27 1.81
N THR A 42 0.56 5.39 1.94
CA THR A 42 1.56 5.08 0.90
C THR A 42 0.90 4.57 -0.37
N LEU A 43 -0.01 3.59 -0.26
CA LEU A 43 -0.78 3.08 -1.38
C LEU A 43 -1.66 4.17 -2.00
N GLY A 44 -2.23 5.06 -1.19
CA GLY A 44 -2.96 6.23 -1.66
C GLY A 44 -2.11 7.18 -2.51
N TYR A 45 -0.87 7.44 -2.09
CA TYR A 45 0.07 8.25 -2.87
C TYR A 45 0.45 7.59 -4.19
N ILE A 46 0.72 6.29 -4.19
CA ILE A 46 1.01 5.51 -5.41
C ILE A 46 -0.17 5.55 -6.38
N ARG A 47 -1.41 5.44 -5.88
CA ARG A 47 -2.62 5.55 -6.72
C ARG A 47 -2.82 6.94 -7.30
N ARG A 48 -2.43 7.99 -6.57
CA ARG A 48 -2.65 9.39 -6.97
C ARG A 48 -1.58 9.91 -7.93
N TYR A 49 -0.34 9.48 -7.75
CA TYR A 49 0.83 10.03 -8.45
C TYR A 49 1.56 9.03 -9.35
N GLY A 50 1.25 7.74 -9.22
CA GLY A 50 1.73 6.71 -10.13
C GLY A 50 0.94 6.64 -11.43
N ASP A 51 1.26 5.65 -12.27
CA ASP A 51 0.55 5.38 -13.52
C ASP A 51 -0.68 4.48 -13.33
N ARG A 52 -1.32 4.13 -14.45
CA ARG A 52 -2.43 3.19 -14.48
C ARG A 52 -2.12 1.85 -13.80
N GLU A 53 -0.92 1.31 -14.02
CA GLU A 53 -0.50 0.05 -13.39
C GLU A 53 -0.32 0.22 -11.87
N ALA A 54 0.21 1.37 -11.44
CA ALA A 54 0.34 1.73 -10.03
C ALA A 54 -1.04 1.80 -9.35
N PHE A 55 -2.01 2.43 -10.03
CA PHE A 55 -3.38 2.52 -9.54
C PHE A 55 -4.01 1.15 -9.34
N ARG A 56 -3.81 0.23 -10.29
CA ARG A 56 -4.32 -1.15 -10.22
C ARG A 56 -3.67 -1.92 -9.07
N LYS A 57 -2.34 -2.05 -9.08
CA LYS A 57 -1.59 -2.83 -8.06
C LYS A 57 -1.85 -2.31 -6.65
N ALA A 58 -1.75 -1.00 -6.45
CA ALA A 58 -1.97 -0.39 -5.13
C ALA A 58 -3.44 -0.42 -4.73
N GLY A 59 -4.38 -0.39 -5.68
CA GLY A 59 -5.81 -0.53 -5.43
C GLY A 59 -6.20 -1.92 -4.89
N GLU A 60 -5.64 -2.99 -5.47
CA GLU A 60 -5.85 -4.36 -5.01
C GLU A 60 -5.38 -4.54 -3.55
N LEU A 61 -4.17 -4.06 -3.24
CA LEU A 61 -3.62 -4.09 -1.89
C LEU A 61 -4.41 -3.22 -0.90
N TYR A 62 -4.81 -2.02 -1.33
CA TYR A 62 -5.58 -1.10 -0.50
C TYR A 62 -6.94 -1.71 -0.14
N GLN A 63 -7.62 -2.36 -1.09
CA GLN A 63 -8.89 -3.02 -0.85
C GLN A 63 -8.72 -4.17 0.14
N TRP A 64 -7.69 -5.01 -0.02
CA TRP A 64 -7.43 -6.14 0.88
C TRP A 64 -7.13 -5.68 2.32
N LEU A 65 -6.41 -4.56 2.47
CA LEU A 65 -6.00 -3.99 3.75
C LEU A 65 -7.05 -3.09 4.41
N SER A 66 -8.03 -2.60 3.65
CA SER A 66 -9.08 -1.75 4.17
C SER A 66 -9.99 -2.56 5.11
N PRO A 67 -10.34 -2.05 6.30
CA PRO A 67 -11.07 -2.78 7.33
C PRO A 67 -12.44 -3.33 6.90
N ASP A 68 -13.01 -2.84 5.81
CA ASP A 68 -14.28 -3.34 5.27
C ASP A 68 -14.16 -4.72 4.59
N SER A 69 -12.99 -5.05 4.02
CA SER A 69 -12.78 -6.34 3.32
C SER A 69 -12.56 -7.53 4.27
N SER A 70 -12.38 -7.28 5.57
CA SER A 70 -12.26 -8.33 6.60
C SER A 70 -13.57 -8.65 7.31
N LYS A 71 -14.70 -8.00 6.95
CA LYS A 71 -16.00 -8.46 7.42
C LYS A 71 -16.39 -9.70 6.61
N PRO A 72 -16.51 -10.90 7.21
CA PRO A 72 -17.26 -11.95 6.55
C PRO A 72 -18.64 -11.37 6.25
N SER A 73 -19.03 -11.42 4.98
CA SER A 73 -20.40 -11.12 4.59
C SER A 73 -21.31 -11.99 5.45
N ALA A 74 -21.93 -11.38 6.46
CA ALA A 74 -22.93 -12.05 7.26
C ALA A 74 -24.12 -12.31 6.33
N THR A 75 -24.22 -13.54 5.86
CA THR A 75 -25.45 -14.13 5.33
C THR A 75 -26.59 -13.77 6.27
N SER A 76 -27.56 -13.00 5.78
CA SER A 76 -28.92 -12.94 6.31
C SER A 76 -29.81 -13.82 5.46
#